data_AF-A0A2X3BUV9-F1
#
_entry.id   AF-A0A2X3BUV9-F1
#
_cell.length_a   1.000
_cell.length_b   1.000
_cell.length_c   1.000
_cell.angle_alpha   90.00
_cell.angle_beta   90.00
_cell.angle_gamma   90.00
#
_symmetry.space_group_name_H-M   'P 1'
#
loop_
_entity.id
_entity.type
_entity.pdbx_description
1 polymer ?
#
loop_
_entity_poly.entity_id
_entity_poly.type
_entity_poly.pdbx_seq_one_letter_code
_entity_poly.pdbx_strand_id
1 'polypeptide(L)'
;MLFYGPIQQGNDNWNATFFCGSCAVIRREALAQIGGFAVETVTEDAHTALKFQRLGWKSAFLDIPLAAGLATERLVVHVIQRTRWARGMTQIFRVDNPLFGRGLTFQQRLCYLSAMLYYQFALPRVVFVTAPLAYLLFNLNIIYSSASLIVSYALPHLFLAIYVGSRMNGAIATASGGRSTILCWPSTWCCRLW
;
A
#
# COMPACT_ATOMS: atom_id res chain seq x y z
N MET A 1 3.86 7.19 -8.02
CA MET A 1 4.36 7.91 -6.83
C MET A 1 3.38 7.96 -5.65
N LEU A 2 2.17 7.41 -5.72
CA LEU A 2 1.20 7.52 -4.62
C LEU A 2 1.69 6.89 -3.29
N PHE A 3 2.31 5.70 -3.36
CA PHE A 3 2.78 4.99 -2.16
C PHE A 3 3.92 5.72 -1.45
N TYR A 4 5.00 6.02 -2.18
CA TYR A 4 6.17 6.65 -1.58
C TYR A 4 6.04 8.17 -1.36
N GLY A 5 5.06 8.83 -1.97
CA GLY A 5 4.77 10.23 -1.65
C GLY A 5 3.77 10.33 -0.49
N PRO A 6 2.50 10.67 -0.78
CA PRO A 6 1.54 11.04 0.26
C PRO A 6 1.23 9.91 1.25
N ILE A 7 1.28 8.64 0.84
CA ILE A 7 0.93 7.51 1.73
C ILE A 7 2.04 7.27 2.76
N GLN A 8 3.30 7.14 2.35
CA GLN A 8 4.40 6.92 3.30
C GLN A 8 4.63 8.15 4.19
N GLN A 9 4.52 9.37 3.67
CA GLN A 9 4.51 10.59 4.49
C GLN A 9 3.35 10.59 5.50
N GLY A 10 2.17 10.15 5.09
CA GLY A 10 1.01 10.01 5.98
C GLY A 10 1.24 8.98 7.09
N ASN A 11 1.86 7.83 6.77
CA ASN A 11 2.21 6.82 7.76
C ASN A 11 3.30 7.31 8.72
N ASP A 12 4.20 8.17 8.25
CA ASP A 12 5.27 8.74 9.05
C ASP A 12 4.76 9.59 10.21
N ASN A 13 3.71 10.38 9.96
CA ASN A 13 3.02 11.14 11.00
C ASN A 13 2.48 10.27 12.15
N TRP A 14 2.24 8.98 11.88
CA TRP A 14 1.74 8.02 12.85
C TRP A 14 2.80 7.03 13.35
N ASN A 15 4.09 7.29 13.07
CA ASN A 15 5.20 6.39 13.41
C ASN A 15 4.96 4.96 12.88
N ALA A 16 4.44 4.87 11.65
CA ALA A 16 4.00 3.63 11.03
C ALA A 16 4.66 3.39 9.65
N THR A 17 5.82 3.97 9.42
CA THR A 17 6.52 3.90 8.13
C THR A 17 7.07 2.49 7.89
N PHE A 18 6.79 1.95 6.71
CA PHE A 18 7.19 0.60 6.34
C PHE A 18 8.62 0.56 5.80
N PHE A 19 9.36 -0.49 6.15
CA PHE A 19 10.53 -0.90 5.42
C PHE A 19 10.12 -1.65 4.15
N CYS A 20 10.58 -1.19 2.99
CA CYS A 20 10.22 -1.72 1.67
C CYS A 20 11.41 -2.40 0.96
N GLY A 21 12.27 -3.09 1.73
CA GLY A 21 13.28 -4.01 1.24
C GLY A 21 14.58 -3.38 0.76
N SER A 22 14.57 -2.12 0.33
CA SER A 22 15.78 -1.40 -0.10
C SER A 22 15.74 0.06 0.31
N CYS A 23 16.91 0.71 0.34
CA CYS A 23 17.07 2.11 0.76
C CYS A 23 16.55 2.37 2.17
N ALA A 24 16.99 1.59 3.16
CA ALA A 24 16.68 1.87 4.55
C ALA A 24 17.94 1.83 5.40
N VAL A 25 17.93 2.65 6.45
CA VAL A 25 18.95 2.63 7.49
C VAL A 25 18.29 2.10 8.75
N ILE A 26 18.80 0.98 9.25
CA ILE A 26 18.26 0.27 10.40
C ILE A 26 19.32 0.26 11.49
N ARG A 27 18.93 0.60 12.72
CA ARG A 27 19.81 0.48 13.88
C ARG A 27 20.14 -1.00 14.14
N ARG A 28 21.44 -1.32 14.23
CA ARG A 28 21.91 -2.70 14.49
C ARG A 28 21.38 -3.27 15.81
N GLU A 29 21.30 -2.44 16.85
CA GLU A 29 20.78 -2.84 18.16
C GLU A 29 19.31 -3.27 18.09
N ALA A 30 18.48 -2.51 17.36
CA ALA A 30 17.08 -2.88 17.13
C ALA A 30 17.00 -4.23 16.41
N LEU A 31 17.81 -4.43 15.36
CA LEU A 31 17.86 -5.69 14.61
C LEU A 31 18.30 -6.88 15.49
N ALA A 32 19.25 -6.67 16.40
CA ALA A 32 19.68 -7.69 17.34
C ALA A 32 18.57 -8.08 18.33
N GLN A 33 17.76 -7.11 18.79
CA GLN A 33 16.66 -7.36 19.72
C GLN A 33 15.54 -8.23 19.14
N ILE A 34 15.25 -8.10 17.84
CA ILE A 34 14.24 -8.93 17.16
C ILE A 34 14.79 -10.27 16.68
N GLY A 35 16.08 -10.56 16.90
CA GLY A 35 16.72 -11.80 16.45
C GLY A 35 17.10 -11.83 14.97
N GLY A 36 17.27 -10.67 14.33
CA GLY A 36 17.56 -10.54 12.90
C GLY A 36 16.33 -10.27 12.04
N PHE A 37 16.47 -10.42 10.72
CA PHE A 37 15.36 -10.21 9.79
C PHE A 37 14.29 -11.29 9.92
N ALA A 38 13.02 -10.90 9.78
CA ALA A 38 11.90 -11.82 9.92
C ALA A 38 11.80 -12.78 8.72
N VAL A 39 12.13 -14.05 8.92
CA VAL A 39 12.12 -15.09 7.86
C VAL A 39 10.78 -15.85 7.72
N GLU A 40 9.78 -15.50 8.54
CA GLU A 40 8.50 -16.21 8.62
C GLU A 40 7.58 -15.93 7.43
N THR A 41 7.80 -14.83 6.71
CA THR A 41 6.96 -14.39 5.59
C THR A 41 7.80 -14.04 4.37
N VAL A 42 7.17 -14.06 3.18
CA VAL A 42 7.84 -13.72 1.91
C VAL A 42 8.18 -12.22 1.80
N THR A 43 7.60 -11.40 2.66
CA THR A 43 7.86 -9.95 2.76
C THR A 43 8.57 -9.70 4.09
N GLU A 44 9.81 -10.18 4.17
CA GLU A 44 10.66 -10.09 5.35
C GLU A 44 10.85 -8.63 5.79
N ASP A 45 10.90 -7.73 4.83
CA ASP A 45 11.07 -6.30 5.01
C ASP A 45 9.95 -5.67 5.84
N ALA A 46 8.70 -5.80 5.36
CA ALA A 46 7.53 -5.25 6.03
C ALA A 46 7.29 -5.93 7.38
N HIS A 47 7.57 -7.23 7.48
CA HIS A 47 7.42 -7.97 8.74
C HIS A 47 8.46 -7.54 9.78
N THR A 48 9.70 -7.29 9.35
CA THR A 48 10.76 -6.76 10.24
C THR A 48 10.37 -5.38 10.79
N ALA A 49 9.83 -4.49 9.94
CA ALA A 49 9.34 -3.19 10.40
C ALA A 49 8.20 -3.30 11.43
N LEU A 50 7.26 -4.23 11.23
CA LEU A 50 6.19 -4.51 12.19
C LEU A 50 6.74 -4.94 13.55
N LYS A 51 7.74 -5.83 13.58
CA LYS A 51 8.38 -6.29 14.82
C LYS A 51 9.11 -5.15 15.53
N PHE A 52 9.78 -4.26 14.81
CA PHE A 52 10.41 -3.07 15.41
C PHE A 52 9.38 -2.17 16.10
N GLN A 53 8.30 -1.83 15.40
CA GLN A 53 7.29 -0.92 15.96
C GLN A 53 6.57 -1.55 17.16
N ARG A 54 6.41 -2.87 17.20
CA ARG A 54 5.87 -3.59 18.37
C ARG A 54 6.76 -3.52 19.60
N LEU A 55 8.08 -3.42 19.42
CA LEU A 55 9.03 -3.20 20.50
C LEU A 55 9.16 -1.71 20.89
N GLY A 56 8.39 -0.82 20.25
CA GLY A 56 8.40 0.61 20.54
C GLY A 56 9.49 1.40 19.80
N TRP A 57 10.21 0.78 18.87
CA TRP A 57 11.14 1.50 17.99
C TRP A 57 10.38 2.43 17.05
N LYS A 58 11.04 3.52 16.66
CA LYS A 58 10.44 4.56 15.83
C LYS A 58 10.85 4.39 14.37
N SER A 59 10.02 4.91 13.48
CA SER A 59 10.26 4.91 12.04
C SER A 59 10.12 6.33 11.52
N ALA A 60 11.01 6.73 10.62
CA ALA A 60 10.99 8.02 9.94
C ALA A 60 11.12 7.80 8.42
N PHE A 61 10.37 8.55 7.62
CA PHE A 61 10.41 8.53 6.16
C PHE A 61 11.03 9.81 5.62
N LEU A 62 11.99 9.68 4.70
CA LEU A 62 12.55 10.82 3.98
C LEU A 62 12.14 10.77 2.52
N ASP A 63 11.35 11.75 2.11
CA ASP A 63 10.93 11.97 0.72
C ASP A 63 12.06 12.63 -0.09
N ILE A 64 13.22 11.99 -0.10
CA ILE A 64 14.35 12.35 -0.97
C ILE A 64 14.70 11.14 -1.84
N PRO A 65 14.71 11.27 -3.19
CA PRO A 65 15.10 10.18 -4.06
C PRO A 65 16.62 9.97 -3.98
N LEU A 66 17.05 8.95 -3.24
CA LEU A 66 18.48 8.63 -3.07
C LEU A 66 18.96 7.48 -3.97
N ALA A 67 18.04 6.76 -4.60
CA ALA A 67 18.37 5.58 -5.38
C ALA A 67 17.48 5.36 -6.60
N ALA A 68 18.07 4.63 -7.55
CA ALA A 68 17.56 4.30 -8.86
C ALA A 68 17.18 2.83 -8.94
N GLY A 69 15.90 2.50 -8.85
CA GLY A 69 15.44 1.15 -9.13
C GLY A 69 15.29 0.90 -10.63
N LEU A 70 15.44 -0.35 -11.07
CA LEU A 70 14.93 -0.78 -12.37
C LEU A 70 13.49 -1.28 -12.20
N ALA A 71 12.59 -0.79 -13.05
CA ALA A 71 11.24 -1.34 -13.15
C ALA A 71 11.26 -2.64 -13.95
N THR A 72 10.34 -3.55 -13.66
CA THR A 72 10.17 -4.78 -14.44
C THR A 72 9.80 -4.46 -15.89
N GLU A 73 10.62 -4.90 -16.84
CA GLU A 73 10.40 -4.65 -18.27
C GLU A 73 9.26 -5.48 -18.88
N ARG A 74 8.96 -6.64 -18.27
CA ARG A 74 7.95 -7.59 -18.74
C ARG A 74 6.77 -7.65 -17.79
N LEU A 75 5.56 -7.63 -18.35
CA LEU A 75 4.30 -7.71 -17.59
C LEU A 75 4.24 -8.97 -16.70
N VAL A 76 4.69 -10.12 -17.21
CA VAL A 76 4.71 -11.39 -16.46
C VAL A 76 5.53 -11.25 -15.18
N VAL A 77 6.72 -10.65 -15.26
CA VAL A 77 7.60 -10.44 -14.10
C VAL A 77 6.96 -9.46 -13.12
N HIS A 78 6.29 -8.41 -13.63
CA HIS A 78 5.55 -7.46 -12.81
C HIS A 78 4.44 -8.13 -11.98
N VAL A 79 3.65 -8.99 -12.63
CA VAL A 79 2.55 -9.72 -11.97
C VAL A 79 3.11 -10.65 -10.90
N ILE A 80 4.14 -11.44 -11.21
CA ILE A 80 4.77 -12.35 -10.23
C ILE A 80 5.26 -11.59 -9.00
N GLN A 81 5.90 -10.42 -9.20
CA GLN A 81 6.37 -9.59 -8.10
C GLN A 81 5.22 -9.10 -7.22
N ARG A 82 4.15 -8.57 -7.82
CA ARG A 82 2.96 -8.12 -7.09
C ARG A 82 2.24 -9.26 -6.36
N THR A 83 2.18 -10.45 -6.96
CA THR A 83 1.62 -11.66 -6.32
C THR A 83 2.42 -12.05 -5.09
N ARG A 84 3.75 -11.95 -5.12
CA ARG A 84 4.61 -12.20 -3.95
C ARG A 84 4.30 -11.22 -2.82
N TRP A 85 4.16 -9.93 -3.13
CA TRP A 85 3.80 -8.91 -2.13
C TRP A 85 2.42 -9.14 -1.52
N ALA A 86 1.42 -9.45 -2.34
CA ALA A 86 0.07 -9.75 -1.86
C ALA A 86 0.06 -10.97 -0.92
N ARG A 87 0.79 -12.03 -1.30
CA ARG A 87 0.96 -13.22 -0.47
C ARG A 87 1.66 -12.90 0.83
N GLY A 88 2.78 -12.17 0.81
CA GLY A 88 3.54 -11.82 2.01
C GLY A 88 2.71 -10.99 3.00
N MET A 89 2.01 -9.95 2.52
CA MET A 89 1.14 -9.14 3.37
C MET A 89 -0.01 -9.94 3.99
N THR A 90 -0.57 -10.90 3.25
CA THR A 90 -1.60 -11.81 3.76
C THR A 90 -1.02 -12.79 4.79
N GLN A 91 0.20 -13.27 4.59
CA GLN A 91 0.91 -14.10 5.57
C GLN A 91 1.17 -13.33 6.86
N ILE A 92 1.64 -12.07 6.78
CA ILE A 92 1.82 -11.23 7.96
C ILE A 92 0.49 -11.04 8.69
N PHE A 93 -0.60 -10.72 7.97
CA PHE A 93 -1.92 -10.57 8.59
C PHE A 93 -2.37 -11.82 9.37
N ARG A 94 -2.06 -13.02 8.85
CA ARG A 94 -2.41 -14.30 9.47
C ARG A 94 -1.48 -14.69 10.63
N VAL A 95 -0.17 -14.54 10.46
CA VAL A 95 0.84 -15.00 11.43
C VAL A 95 1.02 -13.97 12.54
N ASP A 96 1.09 -12.69 12.19
CA ASP A 96 1.42 -11.59 13.09
C ASP A 96 0.38 -10.47 13.00
N ASN A 97 -0.86 -10.82 13.32
CA ASN A 97 -2.03 -9.97 13.12
C ASN A 97 -1.87 -8.59 13.81
N PRO A 98 -1.79 -7.48 13.05
CA PRO A 98 -1.58 -6.15 13.62
C PRO A 98 -2.78 -5.65 14.42
N LEU A 99 -3.99 -6.14 14.17
CA LEU A 99 -5.20 -5.68 14.86
C LEU A 99 -5.30 -6.16 16.30
N PHE A 100 -4.83 -7.38 16.57
CA PHE A 100 -4.94 -8.00 17.89
C PHE A 100 -3.59 -8.16 18.59
N GLY A 101 -2.48 -7.98 17.87
CA GLY A 101 -1.13 -8.00 18.44
C GLY A 101 -0.94 -6.93 19.53
N ARG A 102 -0.05 -7.20 20.49
CA ARG A 102 0.37 -6.22 21.50
C ARG A 102 1.50 -5.33 20.95
N GLY A 103 1.70 -4.16 21.56
CA GLY A 103 2.84 -3.28 21.26
C GLY A 103 2.62 -2.23 20.16
N LEU A 104 1.43 -2.15 19.56
CA LEU A 104 1.09 -1.12 18.55
C LEU A 104 0.02 -0.16 19.05
N THR A 105 0.20 1.13 18.73
CA THR A 105 -0.82 2.17 18.91
C THR A 105 -1.98 1.97 17.94
N PHE A 106 -3.15 2.53 18.26
CA PHE A 106 -4.33 2.39 17.40
C PHE A 106 -4.06 2.89 15.96
N GLN A 107 -3.32 3.99 15.83
CA GLN A 107 -3.00 4.59 14.53
C GLN A 107 -2.04 3.72 13.72
N GLN A 108 -1.00 3.15 14.37
CA GLN A 108 -0.13 2.16 13.73
C GLN A 108 -0.93 0.96 13.24
N ARG A 109 -1.87 0.43 14.05
CA ARG A 109 -2.74 -0.69 13.64
C ARG A 109 -3.53 -0.35 12.37
N LEU A 110 -4.08 0.86 12.29
CA LEU A 110 -4.84 1.30 11.13
C LEU A 110 -3.96 1.45 9.88
N CYS A 111 -2.74 1.97 10.02
CA CYS A 111 -1.76 2.05 8.92
C CYS A 111 -1.39 0.65 8.38
N TYR A 112 -1.05 -0.31 9.26
CA TYR A 112 -0.77 -1.69 8.84
C TYR A 112 -2.00 -2.36 8.23
N LEU A 113 -3.19 -2.19 8.83
CA LEU A 113 -4.43 -2.75 8.29
C LEU A 113 -4.72 -2.20 6.89
N SER A 114 -4.60 -0.89 6.70
CA SER A 114 -4.80 -0.23 5.40
C SER A 114 -3.85 -0.81 4.35
N ALA A 115 -2.56 -0.96 4.68
CA ALA A 115 -1.57 -1.56 3.79
C ALA A 115 -1.90 -3.04 3.44
N MET A 116 -2.37 -3.83 4.41
CA MET A 116 -2.73 -5.23 4.18
C MET A 116 -4.01 -5.38 3.36
N LEU A 117 -5.04 -4.57 3.64
CA LEU A 117 -6.31 -4.57 2.91
C LEU A 117 -6.14 -4.08 1.47
N TYR A 118 -5.20 -3.17 1.23
CA TYR A 118 -4.87 -2.69 -0.12
C TYR A 118 -4.54 -3.85 -1.06
N TYR A 119 -3.81 -4.87 -0.61
CA TYR A 119 -3.49 -6.04 -1.45
C TYR A 119 -4.68 -6.97 -1.72
N GLN A 120 -5.78 -6.80 -0.97
CA GLN A 120 -6.99 -7.60 -1.13
C GLN A 120 -7.99 -6.96 -2.09
N PHE A 121 -7.59 -5.87 -2.77
CA PHE A 121 -8.41 -5.16 -3.77
C PHE A 121 -8.91 -6.06 -4.91
N ALA A 122 -8.25 -7.19 -5.16
CA ALA A 122 -8.68 -8.15 -6.17
C ALA A 122 -10.04 -8.77 -5.84
N LEU A 123 -10.33 -9.03 -4.55
CA LEU A 123 -11.58 -9.63 -4.11
C LEU A 123 -12.82 -8.78 -4.45
N PRO A 124 -12.92 -7.49 -4.03
CA PRO A 124 -14.06 -6.68 -4.41
C PRO A 124 -14.14 -6.46 -5.92
N ARG A 125 -13.00 -6.42 -6.64
CA ARG A 125 -13.03 -6.31 -8.11
C ARG A 125 -13.66 -7.52 -8.77
N VAL A 126 -13.35 -8.73 -8.32
CA VAL A 126 -14.02 -9.94 -8.83
C VAL A 126 -15.53 -9.82 -8.61
N VAL A 127 -15.96 -9.44 -7.39
CA VAL A 127 -17.38 -9.25 -7.08
C VAL A 127 -18.03 -8.23 -8.02
N PHE A 128 -17.42 -7.06 -8.21
CA PHE A 128 -17.94 -6.01 -9.10
C PHE A 128 -18.02 -6.42 -10.57
N VAL A 129 -17.10 -7.26 -11.05
CA VAL A 129 -17.14 -7.78 -12.43
C VAL A 129 -18.17 -8.90 -12.57
N THR A 130 -18.33 -9.74 -11.54
CA THR A 130 -19.30 -10.84 -11.56
C THR A 130 -20.74 -10.39 -11.33
N ALA A 131 -20.98 -9.28 -10.64
CA ALA A 131 -22.33 -8.83 -10.30
C ALA A 131 -23.20 -8.53 -11.54
N PRO A 132 -22.73 -7.79 -12.58
CA PRO A 132 -23.48 -7.63 -13.83
C PRO A 132 -23.68 -8.94 -14.59
N LEU A 133 -22.69 -9.84 -14.56
CA LEU A 133 -22.80 -11.14 -15.22
C LEU A 133 -23.87 -12.02 -14.58
N ALA A 134 -23.99 -12.00 -13.25
CA ALA A 134 -25.03 -12.72 -12.52
C ALA A 134 -26.43 -12.22 -12.88
N TYR A 135 -26.59 -10.91 -13.07
CA TYR A 135 -27.83 -10.33 -13.58
C TYR A 135 -28.12 -10.77 -15.02
N LEU A 136 -27.14 -10.67 -15.93
CA LEU A 136 -27.36 -11.00 -17.35
C LEU A 136 -27.63 -12.48 -17.62
N LEU A 137 -26.98 -13.39 -16.89
CA LEU A 137 -27.06 -14.83 -17.13
C LEU A 137 -28.20 -15.51 -16.37
N PHE A 138 -28.51 -15.04 -15.16
CA PHE A 138 -29.47 -15.69 -14.25
C PHE A 138 -30.64 -14.80 -13.87
N ASN A 139 -30.71 -13.57 -14.40
CA ASN A 139 -31.73 -12.57 -14.08
C ASN A 139 -31.83 -12.26 -12.57
N LEU A 140 -30.72 -12.40 -11.85
CA LEU A 140 -30.63 -12.14 -10.41
C LEU A 140 -30.51 -10.63 -10.17
N ASN A 141 -31.59 -10.02 -9.69
CA ASN A 141 -31.63 -8.61 -9.32
C ASN A 141 -30.92 -8.37 -7.98
N ILE A 142 -29.64 -8.02 -8.03
CA ILE A 142 -28.82 -7.73 -6.84
C ILE A 142 -29.16 -6.35 -6.24
N ILE A 143 -29.60 -5.40 -7.07
CA ILE A 143 -29.91 -4.02 -6.67
C ILE A 143 -31.34 -3.69 -7.11
N TYR A 144 -32.23 -3.43 -6.14
CA TYR A 144 -33.60 -3.00 -6.40
C TYR A 144 -33.67 -1.46 -6.39
N SER A 145 -33.33 -0.83 -7.51
CA SER A 145 -33.33 0.63 -7.66
C SER A 145 -33.73 1.07 -9.06
N SER A 146 -34.36 2.25 -9.17
CA SER A 146 -34.60 2.88 -10.47
C SER A 146 -33.29 3.41 -11.07
N ALA A 147 -33.22 3.45 -12.41
CA ALA A 147 -32.05 3.98 -13.12
C ALA A 147 -31.73 5.44 -12.71
N SER A 148 -32.76 6.25 -12.49
CA SER A 148 -32.60 7.65 -12.05
C SER A 148 -31.94 7.77 -10.69
N LEU A 149 -32.27 6.88 -9.75
CA LEU A 149 -31.70 6.87 -8.41
C LEU A 149 -30.24 6.39 -8.42
N ILE A 150 -29.91 5.40 -9.24
CA ILE A 150 -28.51 4.96 -9.41
C ILE A 150 -27.67 6.12 -9.94
N VAL A 151 -28.15 6.82 -10.96
CA VAL A 151 -27.43 7.95 -11.58
C VAL A 151 -27.25 9.11 -10.60
N SER A 152 -28.28 9.45 -9.81
CA SER A 152 -28.21 10.57 -8.87
C SER A 152 -27.18 10.36 -7.75
N TYR A 153 -26.94 9.12 -7.31
CA TYR A 153 -25.89 8.82 -6.34
C TYR A 153 -24.53 8.53 -6.98
N ALA A 154 -24.50 7.85 -8.12
CA ALA A 154 -23.25 7.47 -8.78
C ALA A 154 -22.51 8.66 -9.39
N LEU A 155 -23.20 9.60 -10.04
CA LEU A 155 -22.57 10.73 -10.71
C LEU A 155 -21.80 11.66 -9.75
N PRO A 156 -22.38 12.15 -8.64
CA PRO A 156 -21.65 12.99 -7.69
C PRO A 156 -20.46 12.25 -7.09
N HIS A 157 -20.62 10.96 -6.77
CA HIS A 157 -19.54 10.14 -6.22
C HIS A 157 -18.38 9.98 -7.20
N LEU A 158 -18.66 9.63 -8.47
CA LEU A 158 -17.64 9.50 -9.51
C LEU A 158 -16.93 10.84 -9.78
N PHE A 159 -17.70 11.94 -9.85
CA PHE A 159 -17.13 13.27 -10.02
C PHE A 159 -16.18 13.63 -8.87
N LEU A 160 -16.61 13.48 -7.62
CA LEU A 160 -15.78 13.76 -6.45
C LEU A 160 -14.52 12.89 -6.42
N ALA A 161 -14.65 11.59 -6.69
CA ALA A 161 -13.52 10.68 -6.70
C ALA A 161 -12.46 11.06 -7.76
N ILE A 162 -12.91 11.39 -8.98
CA ILE A 162 -12.03 11.82 -10.07
C ILE A 162 -11.40 13.19 -9.75
N TYR A 163 -12.21 14.14 -9.26
CA TYR A 163 -11.75 15.49 -8.93
C TYR A 163 -10.68 15.47 -7.83
N VAL A 164 -10.97 14.81 -6.70
CA VAL A 164 -10.02 14.68 -5.59
C VAL A 164 -8.76 13.93 -6.03
N GLY A 165 -8.91 12.83 -6.77
CA GLY A 165 -7.78 12.09 -7.33
C GLY A 165 -6.90 12.96 -8.25
N SER A 166 -7.53 13.80 -9.08
CA SER A 166 -6.82 14.76 -9.93
C SER A 166 -6.07 15.81 -9.13
N ARG A 167 -6.66 16.35 -8.05
CA ARG A 167 -5.99 17.33 -7.19
C ARG A 167 -4.80 16.74 -6.44
N MET A 168 -4.95 15.52 -5.91
CA MET A 168 -3.87 14.82 -5.19
C MET A 168 -2.71 14.45 -6.11
N ASN A 169 -2.98 14.02 -7.34
CA ASN A 169 -1.95 13.66 -8.30
C ASN A 169 -1.35 14.88 -9.03
N GLY A 170 -2.16 15.92 -9.30
CA GLY A 170 -1.76 17.12 -10.02
C GLY A 170 -0.73 17.96 -9.26
N ALA A 171 -0.79 18.00 -7.93
CA ALA A 171 0.21 18.67 -7.10
C ALA A 171 1.60 17.99 -7.16
N ILE A 172 1.63 16.67 -7.42
CA ILE A 172 2.88 15.89 -7.55
C ILE A 172 3.49 16.08 -8.95
N ALA A 173 2.66 16.29 -9.98
CA ALA A 173 3.11 16.58 -11.34
C ALA A 173 3.73 17.98 -11.49
N THR A 174 3.28 18.98 -10.72
CA THR A 174 3.87 20.34 -10.75
C THR A 174 5.12 20.50 -9.88
N ALA A 175 5.32 19.65 -8.87
CA ALA A 175 6.57 19.62 -8.10
C ALA A 175 7.75 19.02 -8.89
N SER A 176 7.46 18.29 -9.98
CA SER A 176 8.45 17.76 -10.93
C SER A 176 8.53 18.64 -12.18
N GLY A 177 8.81 19.92 -11.98
CA GLY A 177 9.14 20.85 -13.07
C GLY A 177 10.38 20.38 -13.83
N GLY A 178 10.20 20.02 -15.11
CA GLY A 178 11.24 20.00 -16.12
C GLY A 178 12.24 18.85 -16.05
N ARG A 179 11.84 17.66 -16.49
CA ARG A 179 12.70 16.77 -17.30
C ARG A 179 11.88 15.69 -17.99
N SER A 180 11.67 15.93 -19.29
CA SER A 180 11.49 14.96 -20.38
C SER A 180 11.00 13.56 -19.99
N THR A 181 9.72 13.35 -20.30
CA THR A 181 9.15 12.20 -21.02
C THR A 181 10.19 11.17 -21.49
N ILE A 182 9.98 9.91 -21.12
CA ILE A 182 10.81 8.71 -21.36
C ILE A 182 11.92 8.52 -20.31
N LEU A 183 11.63 7.81 -19.21
CA LEU A 183 12.49 6.76 -18.66
C LEU A 183 11.83 6.07 -17.42
N CYS A 184 11.98 4.75 -17.37
CA CYS A 184 11.66 3.84 -16.26
C CYS A 184 12.18 4.29 -14.89
N TRP A 185 11.35 4.64 -13.90
CA TRP A 185 11.86 4.82 -12.53
C TRP A 185 10.85 4.44 -11.43
N PRO A 186 11.06 3.33 -10.69
CA PRO A 186 10.66 3.21 -9.30
C PRO A 186 11.72 3.92 -8.45
N SER A 187 11.48 5.17 -8.08
CA SER A 187 12.28 5.84 -7.05
C SER A 187 12.07 5.11 -5.72
N THR A 188 13.17 4.63 -5.13
CA THR A 188 13.21 4.08 -3.77
C THR A 188 13.65 5.17 -2.81
N TRP A 189 12.92 5.27 -1.69
CA TRP A 189 12.96 6.39 -0.76
C TRP A 189 13.50 5.92 0.59
N CYS A 190 14.20 6.80 1.31
CA CYS A 190 14.96 6.41 2.48
C CYS A 190 14.06 6.25 3.71
N CYS A 191 13.93 5.02 4.23
CA CYS A 191 13.26 4.77 5.49
C CYS A 191 14.32 4.66 6.61
N ARG A 192 14.25 5.53 7.61
CA ARG A 192 15.13 5.51 8.78
C ARG A 192 14.38 4.88 9.95
N LEU A 193 14.73 3.65 10.31
CA LEU A 193 14.18 2.94 11.46
C LEU A 193 15.11 3.20 12.66
N TRP A 194 14.60 3.94 13.65
CA TRP A 194 15.33 4.45 14.80
C TRP A 194 15.04 3.71 16.09
#